data_AF-A0AA91PCY6-F1
#
_entry.id   AF-A0AA91PCY6-F1
#
_cell.length_a   1.000
_cell.length_b   1.000
_cell.length_c   1.000
_cell.angle_alpha   90.00
_cell.angle_beta   90.00
_cell.angle_gamma   90.00
#
_symmetry.space_group_name_H-M   'P 1'
#
loop_
_entity.id
_entity.type
_entity.pdbx_description
1 polymer ?
#
loop_
_entity_poly.entity_id
_entity_poly.type
_entity_poly.pdbx_seq_one_letter_code
_entity_poly.pdbx_strand_id
1 'polypeptide(L)'
;MPQREAADILDTAKKLITRDRNEDYGEAIDDFTRTAKMWEQILGIEISAEQFAQCMIVVKLSRLAHTPNHDDSWVDIAGYAALGGSIAAVPGRHG
;
A
#
# COMPACT_ATOMS: atom_id res chain seq x y z
N MET A 1 15.08 -14.79 -18.78
CA MET A 1 13.88 -15.14 -17.99
C MET A 1 12.67 -14.64 -18.76
N PRO A 2 11.56 -15.40 -18.86
CA PRO A 2 10.38 -14.92 -19.58
C PRO A 2 9.87 -13.62 -18.95
N GLN A 3 9.33 -12.74 -19.79
CA GLN A 3 8.68 -11.50 -19.34
C GLN A 3 7.50 -11.87 -18.46
N ARG A 4 7.43 -11.30 -17.25
CA ARG A 4 6.30 -11.51 -16.34
C ARG A 4 5.05 -10.87 -16.93
N GLU A 5 3.93 -11.58 -16.92
CA GLU A 5 2.69 -11.06 -17.46
C GLU A 5 2.07 -10.03 -16.50
N ALA A 6 1.35 -9.03 -17.03
CA ALA A 6 0.71 -8.01 -16.19
C ALA A 6 -0.26 -8.62 -15.15
N ALA A 7 -0.91 -9.74 -15.50
CA ALA A 7 -1.78 -10.48 -14.60
C ALA A 7 -1.03 -11.05 -13.38
N ASP A 8 0.21 -11.53 -13.56
CA ASP A 8 1.01 -12.09 -12.47
C ASP A 8 1.33 -11.04 -11.39
N ILE A 9 1.49 -9.78 -11.77
CA ILE A 9 1.71 -8.66 -10.83
C ILE A 9 0.47 -8.50 -9.94
N LEU A 10 -0.72 -8.48 -10.54
CA LEU A 10 -1.98 -8.35 -9.82
C LEU A 10 -2.24 -9.56 -8.92
N ASP A 11 -2.01 -10.77 -9.41
CA ASP A 11 -2.21 -11.99 -8.62
C ASP A 11 -1.24 -12.08 -7.45
N THR A 12 -0.01 -11.61 -7.62
CA THR A 12 0.97 -11.54 -6.53
C THR A 12 0.55 -10.50 -5.49
N ALA A 13 0.17 -9.29 -5.93
CA ALA A 13 -0.31 -8.25 -5.04
C ALA A 13 -1.54 -8.72 -4.25
N LYS A 14 -2.51 -9.35 -4.93
CA LYS A 14 -3.70 -9.94 -4.31
C LYS A 14 -3.34 -10.94 -3.22
N LYS A 15 -2.38 -11.84 -3.46
CA LYS A 15 -1.94 -12.82 -2.45
C LYS A 15 -1.35 -12.13 -1.22
N LEU A 16 -0.46 -11.15 -1.43
CA LEU A 16 0.20 -10.42 -0.35
C LEU A 16 -0.79 -9.63 0.53
N ILE A 17 -1.81 -9.03 -0.07
CA ILE A 17 -2.78 -8.21 0.67
C ILE A 17 -3.93 -9.02 1.29
N THR A 18 -4.13 -10.29 0.91
CA THR A 18 -5.25 -11.12 1.40
C THR A 18 -4.86 -12.31 2.27
N ARG A 19 -3.69 -12.93 2.08
CA ARG A 19 -3.35 -14.21 2.74
C ARG A 19 -2.46 -14.06 3.98
N ASP A 20 -1.39 -13.27 3.91
CA ASP A 20 -0.43 -13.11 5.03
C ASP A 20 -0.76 -11.92 5.95
N ARG A 21 -1.53 -10.95 5.45
CA ARG A 21 -1.65 -9.66 6.14
C ARG A 21 -2.62 -9.66 7.32
N ASN A 22 -3.77 -10.34 7.21
CA ASN A 22 -4.76 -10.37 8.28
C ASN A 22 -4.27 -11.15 9.52
N GLU A 23 -3.41 -12.15 9.32
CA GLU A 23 -2.84 -12.94 10.42
C GLU A 23 -1.73 -12.18 11.15
N ASP A 24 -0.89 -11.43 10.43
CA ASP A 24 0.26 -10.73 11.03
C ASP A 24 -0.03 -9.29 11.50
N TYR A 25 -0.91 -8.54 10.82
CA TYR A 25 -1.05 -7.09 11.02
C TYR A 25 -2.47 -6.62 11.39
N GLY A 26 -3.48 -7.50 11.33
CA GLY A 26 -4.89 -7.16 11.52
C GLY A 26 -5.53 -6.49 10.30
N GLU A 27 -6.68 -5.82 10.47
CA GLU A 27 -7.33 -5.14 9.36
C GLU A 27 -6.44 -4.02 8.78
N ALA A 28 -6.42 -3.93 7.45
CA ALA A 28 -5.59 -2.98 6.71
C ALA A 28 -5.76 -1.52 7.19
N ILE A 29 -6.99 -1.15 7.54
CA ILE A 29 -7.36 0.17 8.03
C ILE A 29 -6.71 0.48 9.38
N ASP A 30 -6.68 -0.48 10.29
CA ASP A 30 -6.10 -0.31 11.64
C ASP A 30 -4.58 -0.15 11.55
N ASP A 31 -3.94 -0.98 10.75
CA ASP A 31 -2.49 -0.96 10.57
C ASP A 31 -2.01 0.34 9.91
N PHE A 32 -2.70 0.77 8.85
CA PHE A 32 -2.36 2.03 8.17
C PHE A 32 -2.66 3.23 9.07
N THR A 33 -3.79 3.22 9.80
CA THR A 33 -4.13 4.30 10.74
C THR A 33 -3.11 4.40 11.88
N ARG A 34 -2.71 3.26 12.46
CA ARG A 34 -1.70 3.21 13.52
C ARG A 34 -0.37 3.77 13.04
N THR A 35 0.07 3.36 11.85
CA THR A 35 1.34 3.84 11.29
C THR A 35 1.30 5.31 10.90
N ALA A 36 0.19 5.75 10.32
CA ALA A 36 -0.02 7.16 10.00
C ALA A 36 0.06 8.02 11.27
N LYS A 37 -0.64 7.64 12.35
CA LYS A 37 -0.55 8.33 13.66
C LYS A 37 0.87 8.39 14.23
N MET A 38 1.67 7.34 14.04
CA MET A 38 3.09 7.39 14.44
C MET A 38 3.86 8.45 13.64
N TRP A 39 3.60 8.56 12.34
CA TRP A 39 4.21 9.60 11.50
C TRP A 39 3.73 11.00 11.91
N GLU A 40 2.48 11.17 12.30
CA GLU A 40 1.97 12.45 12.79
C GLU A 40 2.77 12.95 14.00
N GLN A 41 3.07 12.06 14.95
CA GLN A 41 3.87 12.41 16.12
C GLN A 41 5.31 12.78 15.76
N ILE A 42 5.87 12.20 14.71
CA ILE A 42 7.24 12.46 14.26
C ILE A 42 7.31 13.77 13.45
N LEU A 43 6.34 13.99 12.57
CA LEU A 43 6.36 15.07 11.56
C LEU A 43 5.59 16.32 12.01
N GLY A 44 4.73 16.22 13.02
CA GLY A 44 3.92 17.32 13.53
C GLY A 44 2.78 17.73 12.60
N ILE A 45 2.39 16.87 11.66
CA ILE A 45 1.27 17.09 10.74
C ILE A 45 0.32 15.90 10.78
N GLU A 46 -0.98 16.13 10.61
CA GLU A 46 -1.97 15.06 10.51
C GLU A 46 -1.80 14.28 9.19
N ILE A 47 -1.92 12.96 9.26
CA ILE A 47 -1.75 12.03 8.14
C ILE A 47 -2.83 10.96 8.24
N SER A 48 -3.70 10.91 7.23
CA SER A 48 -4.71 9.86 7.13
C SER A 48 -4.11 8.53 6.67
N ALA A 49 -4.84 7.43 6.89
CA ALA A 49 -4.45 6.11 6.40
C ALA A 49 -4.33 6.06 4.85
N GLU A 50 -5.14 6.85 4.15
CA GLU A 50 -5.10 7.00 2.69
C GLU A 50 -3.86 7.76 2.25
N GLN A 51 -3.51 8.85 2.96
CA GLN A 51 -2.28 9.59 2.70
C GLN A 51 -1.06 8.70 2.96
N PHE A 52 -1.10 7.89 4.02
CA PHE A 52 -0.06 6.88 4.25
C PHE A 52 0.06 5.91 3.06
N ALA A 53 -1.04 5.35 2.56
CA ALA A 53 -1.02 4.48 1.39
C ALA A 53 -0.43 5.17 0.14
N GLN A 54 -0.82 6.43 -0.10
CA GLN A 54 -0.29 7.25 -1.20
C GLN A 54 1.22 7.51 -1.04
N CYS A 55 1.68 7.84 0.17
CA CYS A 55 3.09 8.02 0.47
C CYS A 55 3.88 6.73 0.19
N MET A 56 3.34 5.57 0.57
CA MET A 56 3.99 4.28 0.30
C MET A 56 4.08 3.98 -1.20
N ILE A 57 3.09 4.37 -2.01
CA ILE A 57 3.18 4.32 -3.47
C ILE A 57 4.34 5.20 -3.97
N VAL A 58 4.45 6.43 -3.47
CA VAL A 58 5.53 7.36 -3.86
C VAL A 58 6.91 6.79 -3.53
N VAL A 59 7.07 6.10 -2.40
CA VAL A 59 8.33 5.41 -2.04
C VAL A 59 8.73 4.37 -3.10
N LYS A 60 7.76 3.60 -3.61
CA LYS A 60 8.02 2.60 -4.67
C LYS A 60 8.31 3.27 -6.01
N LEU A 61 7.58 4.34 -6.35
CA LEU A 61 7.88 5.15 -7.54
C LEU A 61 9.29 5.74 -7.50
N SER A 62 9.74 6.23 -6.34
CA SER A 62 11.11 6.72 -6.15
C SER A 62 12.15 5.64 -6.42
N ARG A 63 11.91 4.39 -5.99
CA ARG A 63 12.79 3.26 -6.32
C ARG A 63 12.80 2.97 -7.83
N LEU A 64 11.62 2.95 -8.45
CA LEU A 64 11.47 2.70 -9.88
C LEU A 64 12.09 3.79 -10.76
N ALA A 65 12.17 5.03 -10.29
CA ALA A 65 12.86 6.11 -10.98
C ALA A 65 14.35 5.83 -11.21
N HIS A 66 14.98 5.02 -10.33
CA HIS A 66 16.37 4.60 -10.46
C HIS A 66 16.53 3.16 -10.96
N THR A 67 15.59 2.28 -10.64
CA THR A 67 15.61 0.86 -11.00
C THR A 67 14.25 0.43 -11.58
N PRO A 68 13.96 0.74 -12.87
CA PRO A 68 12.63 0.51 -13.46
C PRO A 68 12.21 -0.96 -13.52
N ASN A 69 13.17 -1.88 -13.52
CA ASN A 69 12.97 -3.33 -13.52
C ASN A 69 12.92 -3.94 -12.11
N HIS A 70 12.69 -3.15 -11.07
CA HIS A 70 12.53 -3.67 -9.71
C HIS A 70 11.12 -4.26 -9.53
N ASP A 71 10.99 -5.56 -9.81
CA ASP A 71 9.71 -6.29 -9.88
C ASP A 71 8.80 -6.08 -8.65
N ASP A 72 9.33 -6.20 -7.43
CA ASP A 72 8.51 -6.09 -6.22
C ASP A 72 7.90 -4.68 -6.05
N SER A 73 8.51 -3.64 -6.62
CA SER A 73 7.97 -2.28 -6.49
C SER A 73 6.69 -2.09 -7.31
N TRP A 74 6.56 -2.78 -8.44
CA TRP A 74 5.31 -2.78 -9.21
C TRP A 74 4.20 -3.53 -8.49
N VAL A 75 4.53 -4.68 -7.89
CA VAL A 75 3.61 -5.47 -7.06
C VAL A 75 3.15 -4.67 -5.83
N ASP A 76 4.10 -4.03 -5.13
CA ASP A 76 3.82 -3.21 -3.96
C ASP A 76 2.89 -2.04 -4.29
N ILE A 77 3.10 -1.35 -5.43
CA ILE A 77 2.22 -0.25 -5.86
C ILE A 77 0.79 -0.76 -6.04
N ALA A 78 0.60 -1.88 -6.74
CA ALA A 78 -0.71 -2.48 -6.92
C ALA A 78 -1.35 -2.85 -5.56
N GLY A 79 -0.56 -3.40 -4.63
CA GLY A 79 -1.01 -3.72 -3.27
C GLY A 79 -1.45 -2.49 -2.48
N TYR A 80 -0.61 -1.45 -2.39
CA TYR A 80 -0.95 -0.22 -1.67
C TYR A 80 -2.11 0.53 -2.31
N ALA A 81 -2.22 0.53 -3.64
CA ALA A 81 -3.35 1.14 -4.33
C ALA A 81 -4.67 0.41 -4.01
N ALA A 82 -4.67 -0.93 -4.03
CA ALA A 82 -5.85 -1.73 -3.68
C ALA A 82 -6.27 -1.51 -2.21
N LEU A 83 -5.30 -1.53 -1.29
CA LEU A 83 -5.54 -1.32 0.13
C LEU A 83 -6.03 0.10 0.43
N GLY A 84 -5.39 1.12 -0.15
CA GLY A 84 -5.79 2.51 0.00
C GLY A 84 -7.20 2.76 -0.54
N GLY A 85 -7.53 2.19 -1.71
CA GLY A 85 -8.88 2.25 -2.28
C GLY A 85 -9.93 1.57 -1.40
N SER A 86 -9.60 0.41 -0.82
CA SER A 86 -10.49 -0.28 0.13
C SER A 86 -10.74 0.53 1.40
N ILE A 87 -9.72 1.20 1.93
CA ILE A 87 -9.83 2.06 3.12
C ILE A 87 -10.69 3.28 2.82
N ALA A 88 -10.46 3.96 1.69
CA ALA A 88 -11.24 5.12 1.27
C ALA A 88 -12.72 4.78 1.04
N ALA A 89 -13.02 3.54 0.65
CA ALA A 89 -14.38 3.07 0.41
C ALA A 89 -15.17 2.69 1.69
N VAL A 90 -14.58 2.81 2.89
CA VAL A 90 -15.28 2.52 4.14
C VAL A 90 -16.46 3.48 4.34
N PRO A 91 -17.69 2.98 4.59
CA PRO A 91 -18.87 3.83 4.78
C PRO A 91 -18.68 4.89 5.87
N GLY A 92 -19.08 6.13 5.58
CA GLY A 92 -19.03 7.25 6.54
C GLY A 92 -17.64 7.87 6.76
N ARG A 93 -16.59 7.41 6.06
CA ARG A 93 -15.22 7.91 6.23
C ARG A 93 -14.98 9.33 5.69
N HIS A 94 -15.81 9.76 4.73
CA HIS A 94 -15.73 11.07 4.09
C HIS A 94 -17.06 11.84 4.18
N GLY A 95 -17.93 11.45 5.11
CA GLY A 95 -19.24 12.07 5.35
C GLY A 95 -19.23 13.09 6.49
#